data_AF-A0A536BZS7-F1
#
_entry.id   AF-A0A536BZS7-F1
#
_cell.length_a   1.000
_cell.length_b   1.000
_cell.length_c   1.000
_cell.angle_alpha   90.00
_cell.angle_beta   90.00
_cell.angle_gamma   90.00
#
_symmetry.space_group_name_H-M   'P 1'
#
loop_
_entity.id
_entity.type
_entity.pdbx_description
1 polymer ?
#
loop_
_entity_poly.entity_id
_entity_poly.type
_entity_poly.pdbx_seq_one_letter_code
_entity_poly.pdbx_strand_id
1 'polypeptide(L)'
;DEGLVCPARTPTNIRLYSEKDIRRVLWIRHLTRDRGVNLAGIRILFELEERLGARILEALYQEGMAAEESASEPTPEPTPEPV
;
A
#
# COMPACT_ATOMS: atom_id res chain seq x y z
N ASP A 1 3.86 10.22 -17.68
CA ASP A 1 2.75 10.22 -16.71
C ASP A 1 1.96 8.94 -16.81
N GLU A 2 2.08 8.03 -15.83
CA GLU A 2 1.30 6.77 -15.82
C GLU A 2 -0.12 6.94 -15.24
N GLY A 3 -0.52 8.16 -14.88
CA GLY A 3 -1.90 8.51 -14.54
C GLY A 3 -2.47 7.89 -13.27
N LEU A 4 -1.64 7.20 -12.47
CA LEU A 4 -2.10 6.50 -11.24
C LEU A 4 -2.43 7.44 -10.08
N VAL A 5 -1.89 8.66 -10.11
CA VAL A 5 -2.16 9.70 -9.11
C VAL A 5 -2.35 11.01 -9.86
N CYS A 6 -3.46 11.70 -9.60
CA CYS A 6 -3.81 12.98 -10.21
C CYS A 6 -3.62 14.11 -9.18
N PRO A 7 -2.39 14.63 -8.98
CA PRO A 7 -2.18 15.73 -8.05
C PRO A 7 -2.88 17.00 -8.53
N ALA A 8 -3.39 17.78 -7.59
CA ALA A 8 -3.83 19.14 -7.87
C ALA A 8 -2.59 20.01 -8.18
N ARG A 9 -2.76 21.04 -9.02
CA ARG A 9 -1.68 21.98 -9.35
C ARG A 9 -2.03 23.38 -8.87
N THR A 10 -1.07 24.07 -8.25
CA THR A 10 -1.21 25.50 -7.92
C THR A 10 -1.04 26.36 -9.18
N PRO A 11 -1.48 27.64 -9.16
CA PRO A 11 -1.20 28.59 -10.23
C PRO A 11 0.31 28.75 -10.52
N THR A 12 1.16 28.52 -9.51
CA THR A 12 2.62 28.54 -9.60
C THR A 12 3.22 27.21 -10.07
N ASN A 13 2.40 26.27 -10.56
CA ASN A 13 2.80 24.96 -11.10
C ASN A 13 3.47 24.02 -10.07
N ILE A 14 3.08 24.11 -8.80
CA ILE A 14 3.53 23.17 -7.76
C ILE A 14 2.51 22.02 -7.68
N ARG A 15 3.00 20.78 -7.65
CA ARG A 15 2.15 19.59 -7.44
C ARG A 15 1.76 19.48 -5.97
N LEU A 16 0.47 19.53 -5.69
CA LEU A 16 -0.10 19.30 -4.37
C LEU A 16 -0.63 17.88 -4.31
N TYR A 17 -0.09 17.11 -3.38
CA TYR A 17 -0.55 15.76 -3.08
C TYR A 17 -1.40 15.82 -1.82
N SER A 18 -2.60 15.25 -1.90
CA SER A 18 -3.40 14.99 -0.70
C SER A 18 -2.85 13.80 0.07
N GLU A 19 -3.23 13.64 1.32
CA GLU A 19 -2.88 12.45 2.11
C GLU A 19 -3.37 11.15 1.47
N LYS A 20 -4.51 11.21 0.75
CA LYS A 20 -5.03 10.08 -0.03
C LYS A 20 -4.10 9.72 -1.18
N ASP A 21 -3.49 10.72 -1.83
CA ASP A 21 -2.52 10.50 -2.90
C ASP A 21 -1.24 9.86 -2.37
N ILE A 22 -0.75 10.34 -1.21
CA ILE A 22 0.42 9.76 -0.54
C ILE A 22 0.16 8.29 -0.21
N ARG A 23 -0.99 7.97 0.40
CA ARG A 23 -1.37 6.58 0.71
C ARG A 23 -1.43 5.70 -0.54
N ARG A 24 -1.98 6.20 -1.64
CA ARG A 24 -2.02 5.47 -2.92
C ARG A 24 -0.63 5.17 -3.45
N VAL A 25 0.29 6.14 -3.41
CA VAL A 25 1.68 5.90 -3.82
C VAL A 25 2.33 4.82 -2.96
N LEU A 26 2.08 4.81 -1.65
CA LEU A 26 2.60 3.78 -0.75
C LEU A 26 2.07 2.40 -1.10
N TRP A 27 0.76 2.27 -1.36
CA TRP A 27 0.15 1.00 -1.77
C TRP A 27 0.71 0.50 -3.09
N ILE A 28 0.82 1.38 -4.08
CA ILE A 28 1.39 1.05 -5.40
C ILE A 28 2.84 0.57 -5.23
N ARG A 29 3.63 1.25 -4.41
CA ARG A 29 5.03 0.88 -4.15
C ARG A 29 5.14 -0.50 -3.50
N HIS A 30 4.30 -0.81 -2.53
CA HIS A 30 4.28 -2.10 -1.86
C HIS A 30 3.83 -3.22 -2.80
N LEU A 31 2.71 -3.02 -3.51
CA LEU A 31 2.18 -4.03 -4.44
C LEU A 31 3.13 -4.33 -5.61
N THR A 32 3.85 -3.32 -6.11
CA THR A 32 4.83 -3.51 -7.19
C THR A 32 6.10 -4.23 -6.72
N ARG A 33 6.60 -3.93 -5.52
CA ARG A 33 7.87 -4.45 -5.02
C ARG A 33 7.74 -5.78 -4.31
N ASP A 34 6.74 -5.90 -3.45
CA ASP A 34 6.63 -7.02 -2.51
C ASP A 34 5.70 -8.11 -3.07
N ARG A 35 4.62 -7.71 -3.76
CA ARG A 35 3.71 -8.66 -4.44
C ARG A 35 3.99 -8.85 -5.93
N GLY A 36 4.93 -8.10 -6.53
CA GLY A 36 5.29 -8.22 -7.94
C GLY A 36 4.18 -7.82 -8.93
N VAL A 37 3.21 -7.01 -8.50
CA VAL A 37 2.09 -6.58 -9.34
C VAL A 37 2.56 -5.54 -10.36
N ASN A 38 2.21 -5.70 -11.62
CA ASN A 38 2.54 -4.72 -12.66
C ASN A 38 1.60 -3.49 -12.61
N LEU A 39 2.07 -2.35 -13.10
CA LEU A 39 1.35 -1.09 -13.20
C LEU A 39 0.03 -1.22 -13.99
N ALA A 40 0.00 -2.08 -15.02
CA ALA A 40 -1.23 -2.38 -15.75
C ALA A 40 -2.29 -3.04 -14.85
N GLY A 41 -1.88 -3.95 -13.97
CA GLY A 41 -2.77 -4.57 -12.98
C GLY A 41 -3.28 -3.55 -11.97
N ILE A 42 -2.40 -2.66 -11.50
CA ILE A 42 -2.76 -1.58 -10.59
C ILE A 42 -3.80 -0.65 -11.22
N ARG A 43 -3.70 -0.33 -12.51
CA ARG A 43 -4.71 0.46 -13.22
C ARG A 43 -6.08 -0.21 -13.23
N ILE A 44 -6.13 -1.51 -13.52
CA ILE A 44 -7.38 -2.29 -13.50
C ILE A 44 -7.97 -2.32 -12.09
N LEU A 45 -7.14 -2.50 -11.06
CA LEU A 45 -7.54 -2.45 -9.66
C LEU A 45 -8.18 -1.11 -9.29
N PHE A 46 -7.63 0.01 -9.75
CA PHE A 46 -8.23 1.33 -9.57
C PHE A 46 -9.59 1.46 -10.26
N GLU A 47 -9.69 1.00 -11.50
CA GLU A 47 -10.94 1.04 -12.27
C GLU A 47 -12.02 0.17 -11.61
N LEU A 48 -11.65 -1.00 -11.09
CA LEU A 48 -12.55 -1.89 -10.36
C LEU A 48 -13.00 -1.27 -9.03
N GLU A 49 -12.10 -0.66 -8.27
CA GLU A 49 -12.42 0.05 -7.04
C GLU A 49 -13.40 1.21 -7.29
N GLU A 50 -13.24 1.94 -8.39
CA GLU A 50 -14.15 3.01 -8.80
C GLU A 50 -15.53 2.48 -9.23
N ARG A 51 -15.58 1.37 -9.98
CA ARG A 51 -16.83 0.75 -10.44
C ARG A 51 -17.61 0.05 -9.33
N LEU A 52 -16.91 -0.59 -8.40
CA LEU A 52 -17.51 -1.36 -7.30
C LEU A 52 -17.73 -0.51 -6.03
N GLY A 53 -17.09 0.66 -5.94
CA GLY A 53 -17.08 1.47 -4.72
C GLY A 53 -16.35 0.81 -3.55
N ALA A 54 -15.48 -0.17 -3.83
CA ALA A 54 -14.79 -0.99 -2.84
C ALA A 54 -13.31 -0.61 -2.75
N ARG A 55 -12.74 -0.58 -1.55
CA ARG A 55 -11.33 -0.19 -1.33
C ARG A 55 -10.37 -1.37 -1.46
N ILE A 56 -10.25 -1.89 -2.67
CA ILE A 56 -9.51 -3.12 -2.96
C ILE A 56 -8.01 -2.92 -2.71
N LEU A 57 -7.42 -1.79 -3.15
CA LEU A 57 -5.99 -1.54 -2.93
C LEU A 57 -5.65 -1.41 -1.44
N GLU A 58 -6.53 -0.78 -0.66
CA GLU A 58 -6.35 -0.62 0.79
C GLU A 58 -6.36 -1.99 1.48
N ALA A 59 -7.30 -2.87 1.13
CA ALA A 59 -7.39 -4.23 1.69
C ALA A 59 -6.14 -5.07 1.36
N LEU A 60 -5.71 -5.07 0.09
CA LEU A 60 -4.51 -5.79 -0.33
C LEU A 60 -3.24 -5.25 0.34
N TYR A 61 -3.18 -3.95 0.63
CA TYR A 61 -2.07 -3.40 1.39
C TYR A 61 -2.07 -3.89 2.84
N GLN A 62 -3.24 -3.86 3.52
CA GLN A 62 -3.36 -4.30 4.91
C GLN A 62 -3.03 -5.79 5.09
N GLU A 63 -3.50 -6.64 4.19
CA GLU A 63 -3.14 -8.07 4.19
C GLU A 63 -1.63 -8.30 4.09
N GLY A 64 -0.93 -7.49 3.28
CA GLY A 64 0.52 -7.57 3.14
C GLY A 64 1.24 -7.24 4.45
N MET A 65 0.78 -6.21 5.15
CA MET A 65 1.35 -5.80 6.45
C MET A 65 1.01 -6.77 7.58
N ALA A 66 -0.22 -7.28 7.63
CA ALA A 66 -0.64 -8.25 8.65
C ALA A 66 0.15 -9.57 8.57
N ALA A 67 0.50 -10.01 7.36
CA ALA A 67 1.33 -11.19 7.16
C ALA A 67 2.78 -10.98 7.67
N GLU A 68 3.33 -9.78 7.54
CA GLU A 68 4.66 -9.44 8.07
C GLU A 68 4.65 -9.27 9.60
N GLU A 69 3.58 -8.73 10.16
CA GLU A 69 3.43 -8.50 11.60
C GLU A 69 3.22 -9.82 12.38
N SER A 70 2.50 -10.78 11.81
CA SER A 70 2.37 -12.14 12.38
C SER A 70 3.66 -12.96 12.25
N ALA A 71 4.58 -12.60 11.36
CA ALA A 71 5.90 -13.24 11.26
C ALA A 71 6.91 -12.70 12.30
N SER A 72 6.56 -11.65 13.06
CA SER A 72 7.45 -11.03 14.05
C SER A 72 7.09 -11.37 15.51
N GLU A 73 6.29 -12.41 15.78
CA GLU A 73 6.08 -12.89 17.16
C GLU A 73 7.42 -13.30 17.78
N PRO A 74 7.88 -12.65 18.87
CA PRO A 74 9.12 -13.03 19.51
C PRO A 74 8.91 -14.37 20.19
N THR A 75 9.74 -15.35 19.85
CA THR A 75 9.86 -16.60 20.62
C THR A 75 10.06 -16.24 22.10
N PRO A 76 9.24 -16.74 23.04
CA PRO A 76 9.50 -16.48 24.45
C PRO A 76 10.87 -17.06 24.81
N GLU A 77 11.79 -16.21 25.25
CA GLU A 77 13.10 -16.62 25.76
C GLU A 77 12.91 -17.73 26.82
N PRO A 78 13.68 -18.84 26.77
CA PRO A 78 13.65 -19.81 27.85
C PRO A 78 14.31 -19.18 29.08
N THR A 79 13.51 -18.89 30.11
CA THR A 79 14.00 -18.49 31.43
C THR A 79 15.07 -19.49 31.90
N PRO A 80 16.31 -19.06 32.20
CA PRO A 80 17.28 -19.97 32.79
C PRO A 80 16.87 -20.29 34.22
N GLU A 81 16.60 -21.57 34.50
CA GLU A 81 16.39 -22.08 35.86
C GLU A 81 17.70 -21.90 36.66
N PRO A 82 17.66 -21.27 37.84
CA PRO A 82 18.86 -21.14 38.68
C PRO A 82 19.18 -22.49 39.35
N VAL A 83 20.44 -22.91 39.22
CA VAL A 83 21.05 -24.09 39.88
C VAL A 83 21.46 -23.74 41.31
#